data_AF-A0AAW0I693-F1
#
_entry.id   AF-A0AAW0I693-F1
#
_cell.length_a   1.000
_cell.length_b   1.000
_cell.length_c   1.000
_cell.angle_alpha   90.00
_cell.angle_beta   90.00
_cell.angle_gamma   90.00
#
_symmetry.space_group_name_H-M   'P 1'
#
loop_
_entity.id
_entity.type
_entity.pdbx_description
1 polymer ?
#
loop_
_entity_poly.entity_id
_entity_poly.type
_entity_poly.pdbx_seq_one_letter_code
_entity_poly.pdbx_strand_id
1 'polypeptide(L)'
;ATNYGPQMGGAQMPYPGAFPAGPAQMAGPPPQLQRKLDPDSIPSPIQVIESDRATRGGQVYTTNTRGQVPPLVTTDCVIQDQGISFQ
;
A
#
# COMPACT_ATOMS: atom_id res chain seq x y z
N ALA A 1 -17.24 10.89 59.09
CA ALA A 1 -17.74 10.92 57.71
C ALA A 1 -17.60 12.36 57.22
N THR A 2 -16.85 12.73 56.20
CA THR A 2 -16.23 12.02 55.08
C THR A 2 -15.02 12.85 54.63
N ASN A 3 -13.88 12.17 54.51
CA ASN A 3 -12.62 12.57 53.87
C ASN A 3 -12.82 12.66 52.34
N TYR A 4 -12.08 13.53 51.62
CA TYR A 4 -11.57 13.44 50.23
C TYR A 4 -11.23 14.91 49.83
N GLY A 5 -9.99 15.42 49.89
CA GLY A 5 -8.78 14.98 49.16
C GLY A 5 -8.50 16.00 48.03
N PRO A 6 -7.31 16.62 47.93
CA PRO A 6 -7.07 17.72 46.99
C PRO A 6 -6.96 17.22 45.55
N GLN A 7 -7.42 18.09 44.64
CA GLN A 7 -7.32 18.06 43.18
C GLN A 7 -6.18 17.17 42.68
N MET A 8 -6.52 15.98 42.18
CA MET A 8 -5.56 15.08 41.55
C MET A 8 -5.01 15.76 40.30
N GLY A 9 -3.73 16.12 40.36
CA GLY A 9 -2.92 16.42 39.20
C GLY A 9 -3.00 15.24 38.24
N GLY A 10 -3.51 15.50 37.03
CA GLY A 10 -3.41 14.55 35.94
C GLY A 10 -1.92 14.29 35.69
N ALA A 11 -1.48 13.08 35.99
CA ALA A 11 -0.17 12.58 35.62
C ALA A 11 -0.05 12.69 34.09
N GLN A 12 0.62 13.75 33.62
CA GLN A 12 1.04 13.85 32.24
C GLN A 12 2.04 12.73 32.00
N MET A 13 1.63 11.73 31.22
CA MET A 13 2.52 10.69 30.72
C MET A 13 3.77 11.35 30.10
N PRO A 14 4.99 10.85 30.39
CA PRO A 14 6.19 11.43 29.83
C PRO A 14 6.28 11.04 28.35
N TYR A 15 5.85 11.95 27.47
CA TYR A 15 6.27 11.91 26.07
C TYR A 15 7.79 12.11 26.02
N PRO A 16 8.56 11.24 25.35
CA PRO A 16 9.99 11.44 25.18
C PRO A 16 10.18 12.61 24.20
N GLY A 17 10.60 13.77 24.70
CA GLY A 17 10.97 14.90 23.84
C GLY A 17 10.91 16.31 24.43
N ALA A 18 10.65 16.50 25.72
CA ALA A 18 10.66 17.84 26.32
C ALA A 18 12.07 18.26 26.77
N PHE A 19 12.79 19.05 25.96
CA PHE A 19 13.98 19.83 26.33
C PHE A 19 14.06 21.12 25.47
N PRO A 20 14.82 22.15 25.90
CA PRO A 20 14.32 23.51 26.09
C PRO A 20 14.60 24.47 24.92
N ALA A 21 13.99 25.64 25.00
CA ALA A 21 14.20 26.79 24.13
C ALA A 21 15.69 27.07 23.86
N GLY A 22 16.10 26.96 22.59
CA GLY A 22 17.39 27.39 22.08
C GLY A 22 17.39 27.31 20.54
N PRO A 23 18.02 28.24 19.80
CA PRO A 23 18.02 28.21 18.35
C PRO A 23 19.12 27.24 17.88
N ALA A 24 18.81 25.95 17.84
CA ALA A 24 19.67 24.92 17.27
C ALA A 24 18.95 24.21 16.13
N GLN A 25 19.52 24.37 14.95
CA GLN A 25 19.09 23.83 13.67
C GLN A 25 19.03 22.29 13.74
N MET A 26 17.84 21.72 13.86
CA MET A 26 17.64 20.28 13.62
C MET A 26 17.39 20.08 12.13
N ALA A 27 18.46 19.76 11.39
CA ALA A 27 18.32 19.19 10.05
C ALA A 27 17.61 17.83 10.20
N GLY A 28 16.31 17.81 9.87
CA GLY A 28 15.56 16.57 9.75
C GLY A 28 16.15 15.67 8.64
N PRO A 29 15.81 14.37 8.61
CA PRO A 29 16.18 13.50 7.50
C PRO A 29 15.76 14.17 6.19
N PRO A 30 16.60 14.11 5.12
CA PRO A 30 16.27 14.77 3.87
C PRO A 30 14.88 14.29 3.45
N PRO A 31 13.99 15.21 3.01
CA PRO A 31 12.69 14.81 2.50
C PRO A 31 12.97 13.79 1.41
N GLN A 32 12.52 12.55 1.64
CA GLN A 32 12.48 11.54 0.60
C GLN A 32 11.78 12.24 -0.56
N LEU A 33 12.52 12.48 -1.64
CA LEU A 33 11.96 13.02 -2.87
C LEU A 33 10.80 12.10 -3.20
N GLN A 34 9.59 12.53 -2.86
CA GLN A 34 8.37 11.89 -3.30
C GLN A 34 8.54 11.89 -4.81
N ARG A 35 8.92 10.75 -5.36
CA ARG A 35 9.03 10.53 -6.80
C ARG A 35 7.67 10.93 -7.30
N LYS A 36 7.54 12.17 -7.78
CA LYS A 36 6.30 12.69 -8.33
C LYS A 36 6.01 11.74 -9.47
N LEU A 37 5.07 10.84 -9.25
CA LEU A 37 4.63 9.92 -10.28
C LEU A 37 4.08 10.83 -11.36
N ASP A 38 4.70 10.80 -12.53
CA ASP A 38 4.24 11.60 -13.64
C ASP A 38 2.86 11.06 -14.05
N PRO A 39 1.78 11.84 -13.89
CA PRO A 39 0.44 11.37 -14.19
C PRO A 39 0.30 10.91 -15.65
N ASP A 40 1.10 11.46 -16.57
CA ASP A 40 1.10 11.05 -17.98
C ASP A 40 1.74 9.67 -18.21
N SER A 41 2.49 9.15 -17.24
CA SER A 41 3.08 7.81 -17.29
C SER A 41 2.14 6.70 -16.79
N ILE A 42 0.96 7.06 -16.26
CA ILE A 42 -0.02 6.07 -15.79
C ILE A 42 -0.86 5.60 -16.99
N PRO A 43 -0.85 4.30 -17.33
CA PRO A 43 -1.66 3.82 -18.44
C PRO A 43 -3.15 3.93 -18.11
N SER A 44 -3.96 4.25 -19.11
CA SER A 44 -5.40 4.25 -18.96
C SER A 44 -5.95 2.82 -18.74
N PRO A 45 -7.10 2.66 -18.07
CA PRO A 45 -7.71 1.34 -17.88
C PRO A 45 -7.95 0.58 -19.18
N ILE A 46 -8.30 1.28 -20.27
CA ILE A 46 -8.53 0.66 -21.59
C ILE A 46 -7.22 0.12 -22.16
N GLN A 47 -6.13 0.87 -22.10
CA GLN A 47 -4.82 0.41 -22.57
C GLN A 47 -4.34 -0.83 -21.80
N VAL A 48 -4.60 -0.88 -20.48
CA VAL A 48 -4.28 -2.06 -19.67
C VAL A 48 -5.08 -3.27 -20.15
N ILE A 49 -6.38 -3.11 -20.41
CA ILE A 49 -7.24 -4.18 -20.93
C ILE A 49 -6.78 -4.67 -22.32
N GLU A 50 -6.47 -3.75 -23.24
CA GLU A 50 -6.06 -4.09 -24.60
C GLU A 50 -4.70 -4.78 -24.62
N SER A 51 -3.74 -4.28 -23.84
CA SER A 51 -2.42 -4.91 -23.67
C SER A 51 -2.56 -6.32 -23.11
N ASP A 52 -3.46 -6.51 -22.14
CA ASP A 52 -3.73 -7.81 -21.56
C ASP A 52 -4.27 -8.81 -22.58
N ARG A 53 -5.26 -8.38 -23.36
CA ARG A 53 -5.85 -9.17 -24.45
C ARG A 53 -4.82 -9.52 -25.52
N ALA A 54 -3.96 -8.57 -25.89
CA ALA A 54 -2.94 -8.80 -26.90
C ALA A 54 -1.90 -9.84 -26.46
N THR A 55 -1.58 -9.89 -25.17
CA THR A 55 -0.53 -10.77 -24.63
C THR A 55 -1.06 -12.12 -24.16
N ARG A 56 -2.26 -12.16 -23.59
CA ARG A 56 -2.83 -13.34 -22.91
C ARG A 56 -4.13 -13.85 -23.55
N GLY A 57 -4.73 -13.11 -24.47
CA GLY A 57 -5.97 -13.49 -25.14
C GLY A 57 -5.81 -14.73 -26.02
N GLY A 58 -6.78 -15.64 -25.96
CA GLY A 58 -6.80 -16.88 -26.74
C GLY A 58 -5.73 -17.91 -26.32
N GLN A 59 -4.89 -17.61 -25.33
CA GLN A 59 -3.91 -18.55 -24.80
C GLN A 59 -4.53 -19.44 -23.71
N VAL A 60 -3.88 -20.58 -23.45
CA VAL A 60 -4.24 -21.44 -22.31
C VAL A 60 -3.53 -20.94 -21.07
N TYR A 61 -4.29 -20.58 -20.04
CA TYR A 61 -3.79 -20.30 -18.72
C TYR A 61 -3.88 -21.55 -17.84
N THR A 62 -2.72 -22.11 -17.47
CA THR A 62 -2.63 -23.31 -16.62
C THR A 62 -2.39 -22.95 -15.16
N THR A 63 -3.21 -23.44 -14.23
CA THR A 63 -3.06 -23.17 -12.79
C THR A 63 -2.14 -24.17 -12.08
N ASN A 64 -0.88 -24.22 -12.50
CA ASN A 64 0.12 -25.14 -11.92
C ASN A 64 1.15 -24.43 -11.02
N THR A 65 1.18 -23.09 -11.03
CA THR A 65 2.20 -22.30 -10.33
C THR A 65 1.57 -21.42 -9.26
N ARG A 66 2.01 -21.58 -8.00
CA ARG A 66 1.52 -20.76 -6.88
C ARG A 66 1.98 -19.32 -7.03
N GLY A 67 1.05 -18.37 -6.90
CA GLY A 67 1.32 -16.95 -7.07
C GLY A 67 1.34 -16.48 -8.52
N GLN A 68 1.02 -17.35 -9.48
CA GLN A 68 0.78 -16.93 -10.85
C GLN A 68 -0.45 -16.02 -10.91
N VAL A 69 -0.32 -14.91 -11.61
CA VAL A 69 -1.40 -13.92 -11.74
C VAL A 69 -2.29 -14.30 -12.94
N PRO A 70 -3.61 -14.48 -12.74
CA PRO A 70 -4.51 -14.79 -13.83
C PRO A 70 -4.65 -13.64 -14.83
N PRO A 71 -5.12 -13.90 -16.06
CA PRO A 71 -5.54 -12.87 -17.00
C PRO A 71 -6.60 -11.95 -16.39
N LEU A 72 -6.73 -10.72 -16.92
CA LEU A 72 -7.81 -9.85 -16.50
C LEU A 72 -9.16 -10.49 -16.85
N VAL A 73 -10.19 -10.21 -16.06
CA VAL A 73 -11.57 -10.69 -16.32
C VAL A 73 -12.15 -10.22 -17.66
N THR A 74 -11.50 -9.23 -18.29
CA THR A 74 -11.83 -8.70 -19.61
C THR A 74 -11.14 -9.45 -20.75
N THR A 75 -10.31 -10.45 -20.45
CA THR A 75 -9.49 -11.20 -21.41
C THR A 75 -10.02 -12.61 -21.59
N ASP A 76 -10.51 -12.90 -22.79
CA ASP A 76 -10.96 -14.23 -23.17
C ASP A 76 -9.75 -15.17 -23.29
N CYS A 77 -9.74 -16.23 -22.49
CA CYS A 77 -8.69 -17.24 -22.48
C CYS A 77 -9.27 -18.62 -22.12
N VAL A 78 -8.51 -19.68 -22.43
CA VAL A 78 -8.87 -21.03 -22.00
C VAL A 78 -8.17 -21.31 -20.69
N ILE A 79 -8.93 -21.76 -19.69
CA ILE A 79 -8.36 -22.11 -18.38
C ILE A 79 -8.16 -23.62 -18.31
N GLN A 80 -6.96 -24.04 -17.94
CA GLN A 80 -6.65 -25.43 -17.61
C GLN A 80 -6.31 -25.55 -16.14
N ASP A 81 -7.20 -26.17 -15.37
CA ASP A 81 -6.97 -26.38 -13.95
C ASP A 81 -5.97 -27.53 -13.71
N GLN A 82 -4.92 -27.27 -12.94
CA GLN A 82 -3.89 -28.26 -12.57
C GLN A 82 -3.62 -28.30 -11.05
N GLY A 83 -4.61 -27.92 -10.24
CA GLY A 83 -4.57 -28.11 -8.78
C GLY A 83 -4.38 -26.84 -7.96
N ILE A 84 -4.39 -25.66 -8.60
CA ILE A 84 -4.47 -24.37 -7.93
C ILE A 84 -5.76 -23.67 -8.35
N SER A 85 -6.60 -23.30 -7.39
CA SER A 85 -7.82 -22.55 -7.67
C SER A 85 -7.54 -21.06 -7.84
N PHE A 86 -8.32 -20.40 -8.69
CA PHE A 86 -8.43 -18.95 -8.71
C PHE A 86 -9.04 -18.49 -7.40
N GLN A 87 -8.39 -17.58 -6.70
CA GLN A 87 -8.91 -16.95 -5.48
C GLN A 87 -9.22 -15.49 -5.76
#